data_AF-A0A0N5BE44-F1
#
_entry.id   AF-A0A0N5BE44-F1
#
_cell.length_a   1.000
_cell.length_b   1.000
_cell.length_c   1.000
_cell.angle_alpha   90.00
_cell.angle_beta   90.00
_cell.angle_gamma   90.00
#
_symmetry.space_group_name_H-M   'P 1'
#
loop_
_entity.id
_entity.type
_entity.pdbx_description
1 polymer ?
#
loop_
_entity_poly.entity_id
_entity_poly.type
_entity_poly.pdbx_seq_one_letter_code
_entity_poly.pdbx_strand_id
1 'polypeptide(L)' 'MVVYCKICFESYSAPGTQHAPYSTSCGHVMGKECLEKLKDCSNDDDFNCPFCSGNIKF' A
#
# COMPACT_ATOMS: atom_id res chain seq x y z
N MET A 1 0.05 -18.49 -5.57
CA MET A 1 0.61 -17.27 -6.16
C MET A 1 0.86 -16.31 -5.01
N VAL A 2 2.13 -16.04 -4.68
CA VAL A 2 2.47 -15.12 -3.59
C VAL A 2 2.32 -13.71 -4.14
N VAL A 3 1.42 -12.93 -3.55
CA VAL A 3 1.33 -11.51 -3.89
C VAL A 3 2.47 -10.82 -3.14
N TYR A 4 3.22 -9.97 -3.83
CA TYR A 4 4.31 -9.19 -3.24
C TYR A 4 3.87 -7.74 -3.15
N CYS A 5 4.25 -7.08 -2.07
CA CYS A 5 4.03 -5.65 -1.97
C CYS A 5 4.88 -4.95 -3.00
N LYS A 6 4.25 -4.17 -3.89
CA LYS A 6 4.99 -3.44 -4.92
C LYS A 6 5.77 -2.23 -4.40
N ILE A 7 5.68 -1.91 -3.10
CA ILE A 7 6.39 -0.80 -2.45
C ILE A 7 7.74 -1.29 -1.91
N CYS A 8 7.75 -2.32 -1.07
CA CYS A 8 8.96 -2.89 -0.48
C CYS A 8 9.48 -4.16 -1.19
N PHE A 9 8.75 -4.67 -2.19
CA PHE A 9 9.05 -5.91 -2.91
C PHE A 9 9.10 -7.18 -2.02
N GLU A 10 8.62 -7.11 -0.78
CA GLU A 10 8.50 -8.24 0.13
C GLU A 10 7.14 -8.94 0.03
N SER A 11 7.10 -10.20 0.45
CA SER A 11 5.86 -10.96 0.56
C SER A 11 4.95 -10.37 1.64
N TYR A 12 3.65 -10.34 1.39
CA TYR A 12 2.70 -9.94 2.43
C TYR A 12 2.76 -10.91 3.61
N SER A 13 2.64 -10.34 4.81
CA SER A 13 2.50 -11.11 6.02
C SER A 13 1.03 -11.50 6.25
N ALA A 14 0.82 -12.42 7.19
CA ALA A 14 -0.51 -12.90 7.55
C ALA A 14 -1.48 -11.74 7.85
N PRO A 15 -2.79 -11.91 7.57
CA PRO A 15 -3.80 -10.90 7.89
C PRO A 15 -3.76 -10.57 9.39
N GLY A 16 -3.74 -9.28 9.72
CA GLY A 16 -3.58 -8.78 11.10
C GLY A 16 -2.16 -8.36 11.49
N THR A 17 -1.18 -8.56 10.61
CA THR A 17 0.17 -7.99 10.77
C THR A 17 0.27 -6.59 10.14
N GLN A 18 1.34 -5.85 10.48
CA GLN A 18 1.61 -4.53 9.88
C GLN A 18 1.75 -4.58 8.35
N HIS A 19 2.34 -5.65 7.83
CA HIS A 19 2.51 -5.86 6.39
C HIS A 19 1.40 -6.73 5.77
N ALA A 20 0.18 -6.63 6.31
CA ALA A 20 -0.99 -7.28 5.73
C ALA A 20 -1.36 -6.64 4.37
N PRO A 21 -1.92 -7.42 3.43
CA PRO A 21 -2.40 -6.89 2.17
C PRO A 21 -3.60 -5.98 2.40
N TYR A 22 -3.47 -4.73 1.99
CA TYR A 22 -4.51 -3.70 2.02
C TYR A 22 -4.95 -3.37 0.60
N SER A 23 -6.23 -3.61 0.31
CA SER A 23 -6.86 -3.24 -0.95
C SER A 23 -7.26 -1.78 -0.92
N THR A 24 -6.62 -0.99 -1.77
CA THR A 24 -6.89 0.43 -1.93
C THR A 24 -8.12 0.69 -2.79
N SER A 25 -8.69 1.89 -2.68
CA SER A 25 -9.82 2.36 -3.49
C SER A 25 -9.59 2.27 -5.02
N CYS A 26 -8.34 2.29 -5.47
CA CYS A 26 -7.98 2.14 -6.89
C CYS A 26 -7.82 0.69 -7.35
N GLY A 27 -8.14 -0.30 -6.49
CA GLY A 27 -8.08 -1.73 -6.78
C GLY A 27 -6.68 -2.34 -6.65
N HIS A 28 -5.67 -1.55 -6.30
CA HIS A 28 -4.33 -2.05 -6.04
C HIS A 28 -4.17 -2.57 -4.61
N VAL A 29 -3.47 -3.69 -4.47
CA VAL A 29 -3.13 -4.25 -3.16
C VAL A 29 -1.72 -3.81 -2.80
N MET A 30 -1.55 -3.23 -1.61
CA MET A 30 -0.27 -2.78 -1.05
C MET A 30 -0.19 -3.15 0.42
N GLY A 31 1.01 -3.13 0.99
CA GLY A 31 1.19 -3.47 2.39
C GLY A 31 0.72 -2.28 3.22
N LYS A 32 -0.13 -2.49 4.22
CA LYS A 32 -0.66 -1.38 5.03
C LYS A 32 0.45 -0.50 5.60
N GLU A 33 1.46 -1.10 6.25
CA GLU A 33 2.62 -0.37 6.77
C GLU A 33 3.40 0.38 5.68
N CYS A 34 3.62 -0.24 4.52
CA CYS A 34 4.31 0.42 3.42
C CYS A 34 3.53 1.63 2.92
N LEU A 35 2.20 1.54 2.92
CA LEU A 35 1.29 2.61 2.55
C LEU A 35 1.36 3.77 3.57
N GLU A 36 1.34 3.46 4.86
CA GLU A 36 1.48 4.44 5.94
C GLU A 36 2.86 5.13 5.89
N LYS A 37 3.95 4.38 5.69
CA LYS A 37 5.31 4.93 5.50
C LYS A 37 5.41 5.80 4.25
N LEU A 38 4.78 5.40 3.15
CA LEU A 38 4.82 6.18 1.91
C LEU A 38 4.03 7.48 2.08
N LYS A 39 2.89 7.45 2.80
CA LYS A 39 2.13 8.66 3.16
C LYS A 39 2.95 9.60 4.04
N ASP A 40 3.59 9.08 5.10
CA ASP A 40 4.47 9.85 5.98
C ASP A 40 5.60 10.53 5.20
N CYS A 41 6.21 9.79 4.27
CA CYS A 41 7.25 10.32 3.40
C CYS A 41 6.73 11.36 2.39
N SER A 42 5.52 11.18 1.86
CA SER A 42 4.94 12.10 0.88
C SER A 42 4.53 13.44 1.48
N ASN A 43 4.29 13.57 2.79
CA ASN A 43 3.85 14.82 3.45
C ASN A 43 2.65 15.50 2.75
N ASP A 44 1.93 14.74 1.94
CA ASP A 44 0.88 15.22 1.06
C ASP A 44 -0.43 14.58 1.53
N ASP A 45 -1.48 15.40 1.57
CA ASP A 45 -2.81 14.94 1.97
C ASP A 45 -3.38 13.97 0.90
N ASP A 46 -2.95 14.13 -0.36
CA ASP A 46 -3.36 13.31 -1.49
C ASP A 46 -2.34 12.20 -1.78
N PHE A 47 -2.48 11.11 -1.04
CA PHE A 47 -1.70 9.91 -1.28
C PHE A 47 -2.14 9.21 -2.58
N ASN A 48 -1.37 9.38 -3.65
CA ASN A 48 -1.66 8.78 -4.95
C ASN A 48 -1.01 7.40 -5.11
N CYS A 49 -1.71 6.50 -5.79
CA CYS A 49 -1.15 5.19 -6.09
C CYS A 49 0.02 5.31 -7.09
N PRO A 50 1.19 4.72 -6.79
CA PRO A 50 2.32 4.78 -7.72
C PRO A 50 2.10 3.95 -8.99
N PHE A 51 1.07 3.11 -9.06
CA PHE A 51 0.75 2.24 -10.20
C PHE A 51 -0.41 2.74 -11.06
N CYS A 52 -1.26 3.58 -10.50
CA CYS A 52 -2.31 4.28 -11.22
C CYS A 52 -2.47 5.63 -10.54
N SER A 53 -2.57 6.74 -11.26
CA SER A 53 -2.85 8.07 -10.67
C SER A 53 -4.21 8.20 -9.96
N GLY A 54 -4.79 7.07 -9.52
CA GLY A 54 -5.91 7.03 -8.59
C GLY A 54 -5.44 7.39 -7.18
N ASN A 55 -6.17 8.33 -6.60
CA ASN A 55 -6.05 8.72 -5.21
C ASN A 55 -6.41 7.54 -4.30
N ILE A 56 -5.55 7.26 -3.33
CA ILE A 56 -5.74 6.21 -2.35
C ILE A 56 -6.37 6.85 -1.13
N LYS A 57 -7.69 6.76 -1.04
CA LYS A 57 -8.42 7.07 0.19
C LYS A 57 -8.38 5.87 1.12
N PHE A 58 -7.92 6.11 2.34
CA PHE A 58 -7.86 5.14 3.43
C PHE A 58 -9.17 5.03 4.20
#